data_AF-A0A1H8YN37-F1
#
_entry.id   AF-A0A1H8YN37-F1
#
_cell.length_a   1.000
_cell.length_b   1.000
_cell.length_c   1.000
_cell.angle_alpha   90.00
_cell.angle_beta   90.00
_cell.angle_gamma   90.00
#
_symmetry.space_group_name_H-M   'P 1'
#
loop_
_entity.id
_entity.type
_entity.pdbx_description
1 polymer ?
#
loop_
_entity_poly.entity_id
_entity_poly.type
_entity_poly.pdbx_seq_one_letter_code
_entity_poly.pdbx_strand_id
1 'polypeptide(L)'
;MSTNSQDTTSEPAPQRAGATWSAQDSSTLLDGLRNGVPLDDLAETLQRRVSAVQARCKKMLPPELQTTVLRADADVVLRGLLASDPDFDAEANLDHNTARRWNPERDEILTQGWKDRRPLAELVDAVPASEIDIAGRLIRLGLAADSLAVAERLGYEPGGTLDLRCRMMRDRAAASVWVLVVDGLPEGRHVSLHPGRGDAHDHFIAITPASTPADAVVATVAERVLGSPRGPVETLHRHDLPAPSPSGGDGAGEVPRDGT
;
A
#
# COMPACT_ATOMS: atom_id res chain seq x y z
N MET A 1 36.51 -1.32 -45.80
CA MET A 1 36.25 -2.25 -44.70
C MET A 1 36.87 -1.63 -43.44
N SER A 2 36.09 -0.86 -42.69
CA SER A 2 36.53 -0.24 -41.44
C SER A 2 35.87 -1.01 -40.30
N THR A 3 36.67 -1.76 -39.54
CA THR A 3 36.23 -2.46 -38.34
C THR A 3 36.08 -1.45 -37.21
N ASN A 4 34.84 -1.07 -36.93
CA ASN A 4 34.47 -0.28 -35.76
C ASN A 4 34.30 -1.27 -34.59
N SER A 5 35.39 -1.56 -33.88
CA SER A 5 35.33 -2.33 -32.63
C SER A 5 34.85 -1.39 -31.53
N GLN A 6 33.52 -1.30 -31.35
CA GLN A 6 32.96 -0.88 -30.06
C GLN A 6 33.12 -2.05 -29.10
N ASP A 7 34.27 -2.07 -28.43
CA ASP A 7 34.48 -2.87 -27.23
C ASP A 7 33.66 -2.21 -26.10
N THR A 8 32.38 -2.54 -26.02
CA THR A 8 31.53 -2.19 -24.87
C THR A 8 31.90 -3.12 -23.73
N THR A 9 33.07 -2.89 -23.13
CA THR A 9 33.46 -3.52 -21.88
C THR A 9 32.50 -3.02 -20.81
N SER A 10 31.41 -3.78 -20.59
CA SER A 10 30.42 -3.48 -19.56
C SER A 10 31.12 -3.60 -18.21
N GLU A 11 31.43 -2.44 -17.63
CA GLU A 11 32.01 -2.35 -16.30
C GLU A 11 31.17 -3.17 -15.31
N PRO A 12 31.80 -4.05 -14.52
CA PRO A 12 31.08 -4.93 -13.61
C PRO A 12 30.21 -4.10 -12.66
N ALA A 13 28.99 -4.57 -12.40
CA ALA A 13 28.10 -3.90 -11.47
C ALA A 13 28.78 -3.78 -10.10
N PRO A 14 28.74 -2.60 -9.44
CA PRO A 14 29.41 -2.42 -8.17
C PRO A 14 28.81 -3.33 -7.10
N GLN A 15 29.62 -3.67 -6.09
CA GLN A 15 29.31 -4.68 -5.09
C GLN A 15 27.96 -4.46 -4.37
N ARG A 16 27.53 -3.20 -4.21
CA ARG A 16 26.27 -2.84 -3.53
C ARG A 16 25.20 -2.27 -4.47
N ALA A 17 25.20 -2.66 -5.74
CA ALA A 17 24.12 -2.31 -6.67
C ALA A 17 22.76 -2.77 -6.13
N GLY A 18 21.79 -1.85 -6.04
CA GLY A 18 20.44 -2.12 -5.53
C GLY A 18 20.30 -2.24 -4.01
N ALA A 19 21.40 -2.22 -3.25
CA ALA A 19 21.34 -2.29 -1.79
C ALA A 19 20.68 -1.04 -1.18
N THR A 20 19.92 -1.23 -0.09
CA THR A 20 19.34 -0.13 0.70
C THR A 20 20.42 0.81 1.23
N TRP A 21 20.15 2.12 1.24
CA TRP A 21 21.04 3.12 1.84
C TRP A 21 20.92 3.09 3.37
N SER A 22 22.04 2.92 4.07
CA SER A 22 22.09 2.97 5.55
C SER A 22 22.22 4.41 6.06
N ALA A 23 22.17 4.61 7.38
CA ALA A 23 22.51 5.90 8.00
C ALA A 23 24.01 6.20 7.81
N GLN A 24 24.87 5.20 8.02
CA GLN A 24 26.31 5.32 7.80
C GLN A 24 26.65 5.73 6.36
N ASP A 25 25.99 5.14 5.35
CA ASP A 25 26.18 5.52 3.94
C ASP A 25 25.87 7.02 3.71
N SER A 26 24.89 7.56 4.45
CA SER A 26 24.47 8.97 4.33
C SER A 26 25.47 9.90 5.03
N SER A 27 25.97 9.53 6.21
CA SER A 27 27.05 10.24 6.90
C SER A 27 28.32 10.29 6.06
N THR A 28 28.81 9.13 5.56
CA THR A 28 30.02 9.08 4.72
C THR A 28 29.89 9.96 3.48
N LEU A 29 28.73 9.98 2.84
CA LEU A 29 28.47 10.85 1.70
C LEU A 29 28.56 12.34 2.08
N LEU A 30 27.85 12.77 3.12
CA LEU A 30 27.82 14.17 3.53
C LEU A 30 29.19 14.67 4.01
N ASP A 31 29.92 13.86 4.78
CA ASP A 31 31.27 14.19 5.23
C ASP A 31 32.23 14.30 4.05
N GLY A 32 32.14 13.39 3.09
CA GLY A 32 32.91 13.45 1.86
C GLY A 32 32.65 14.72 1.05
N LEU A 33 31.39 15.09 0.88
CA LEU A 33 31.00 16.31 0.16
C LEU A 33 31.51 17.58 0.86
N ARG A 34 31.41 17.65 2.20
CA ARG A 34 31.95 18.78 2.99
C ARG A 34 33.46 18.92 2.87
N ASN A 35 34.18 17.79 2.81
CA ASN A 35 35.63 17.76 2.66
C ASN A 35 36.10 17.87 1.20
N GLY A 36 35.19 18.10 0.25
CA GLY A 36 35.53 18.28 -1.16
C GLY A 36 35.96 17.02 -1.90
N VAL A 37 35.76 15.83 -1.32
CA VAL A 37 36.12 14.54 -1.94
C VAL A 37 35.42 14.40 -3.29
N PRO A 38 36.12 14.08 -4.40
CA PRO A 38 35.50 13.84 -5.70
C PRO A 38 34.38 12.80 -5.66
N LEU A 39 33.38 12.95 -6.52
CA LEU A 39 32.20 12.08 -6.49
C LEU A 39 32.52 10.63 -6.91
N ASP A 40 33.50 10.45 -7.78
CA ASP A 40 33.99 9.13 -8.21
C ASP A 40 34.60 8.37 -7.04
N ASP A 41 35.44 9.02 -6.24
CA ASP A 41 36.05 8.44 -5.03
C ASP A 41 34.99 8.10 -3.97
N LEU A 42 33.95 8.93 -3.82
CA LEU A 42 32.83 8.64 -2.94
C LEU A 42 32.00 7.46 -3.44
N ALA A 43 31.80 7.34 -4.74
CA ALA A 43 31.12 6.21 -5.34
C ALA A 43 31.89 4.90 -5.11
N GLU A 44 33.21 4.92 -5.26
CA GLU A 44 34.09 3.79 -4.93
C GLU A 44 34.01 3.43 -3.45
N THR A 45 34.17 4.41 -2.55
CA THR A 45 34.10 4.23 -1.09
C THR A 45 32.76 3.62 -0.65
N LEU A 46 31.65 4.09 -1.23
CA LEU A 46 30.30 3.58 -0.94
C LEU A 46 29.99 2.27 -1.68
N GLN A 47 30.88 1.83 -2.58
CA GLN A 47 30.73 0.69 -3.47
C GLN A 47 29.45 0.76 -4.32
N ARG A 48 29.18 1.94 -4.89
CA ARG A 48 28.00 2.26 -5.70
C ARG A 48 28.40 2.96 -6.99
N ARG A 49 27.48 3.03 -7.95
CA ARG A 49 27.69 3.82 -9.17
C ARG A 49 27.61 5.31 -8.86
N VAL A 50 28.41 6.13 -9.54
CA VAL A 50 28.36 7.60 -9.47
C VAL A 50 26.94 8.13 -9.65
N SER A 51 26.22 7.61 -10.65
CA SER A 51 24.83 7.99 -10.87
C SER A 51 23.94 7.71 -9.65
N ALA A 52 24.14 6.60 -8.93
CA ALA A 52 23.37 6.29 -7.72
C ALA A 52 23.68 7.29 -6.59
N VAL A 53 24.94 7.72 -6.45
CA VAL A 53 25.32 8.78 -5.51
C VAL A 53 24.68 10.12 -5.90
N GLN A 54 24.74 10.50 -7.18
CA GLN A 54 24.05 11.69 -7.70
C GLN A 54 22.54 11.69 -7.42
N ALA A 55 21.87 10.55 -7.63
CA ALA A 55 20.45 10.41 -7.29
C ALA A 55 20.21 10.59 -5.79
N ARG A 56 21.12 10.11 -4.95
CA ARG A 56 21.06 10.28 -3.50
C ARG A 56 21.25 11.76 -3.10
N CYS A 57 22.25 12.44 -3.66
CA CYS A 57 22.45 13.88 -3.47
C CYS A 57 21.21 14.68 -3.89
N LYS A 58 20.64 14.35 -5.05
CA LYS A 58 19.41 15.01 -5.52
C LYS A 58 18.28 14.86 -4.51
N LYS A 59 18.15 13.70 -3.86
CA LYS A 59 17.14 13.47 -2.82
C LYS A 59 17.38 14.22 -1.51
N MET A 60 18.59 14.71 -1.26
CA MET A 60 18.94 15.54 -0.11
C MET A 60 18.71 17.05 -0.37
N LEU A 61 18.39 17.44 -1.61
CA LEU A 61 18.07 18.83 -1.93
C LEU A 61 16.68 19.21 -1.39
N PRO A 62 16.46 20.51 -1.10
CA PRO A 62 15.13 21.05 -0.82
C PRO A 62 14.13 20.69 -1.93
N PRO A 63 12.84 20.50 -1.60
CA PRO A 63 11.81 20.09 -2.57
C PRO A 63 11.76 20.96 -3.83
N GLU A 64 11.95 22.27 -3.67
CA GLU A 64 11.92 23.27 -4.75
C GLU A 64 13.07 23.08 -5.74
N LEU A 65 14.21 22.61 -5.23
CA LEU A 65 15.41 22.34 -6.04
C LEU A 65 15.38 20.94 -6.67
N GLN A 66 14.67 19.97 -6.09
CA GLN A 66 14.59 18.63 -6.68
C GLN A 66 13.93 18.60 -8.06
N THR A 67 12.94 19.44 -8.28
CA THR A 67 12.24 19.50 -9.56
C THR A 67 13.06 20.22 -10.63
N THR A 68 13.96 21.11 -10.25
CA THR A 68 14.70 21.99 -11.16
C THR A 68 16.12 21.50 -11.45
N VAL A 69 16.82 20.97 -10.45
CA VAL A 69 18.22 20.54 -10.56
C VAL A 69 18.32 19.20 -11.28
N LEU A 70 19.17 19.12 -12.31
CA LEU A 70 19.46 17.86 -12.99
C LEU A 70 20.21 16.91 -12.06
N ARG A 71 20.01 15.60 -12.25
CA ARG A 71 20.70 14.58 -11.43
C ARG A 71 22.22 14.74 -11.49
N ALA A 72 22.76 15.05 -12.67
CA ALA A 72 24.19 15.19 -12.89
C ALA A 72 24.83 16.34 -12.08
N ASP A 73 24.05 17.36 -11.73
CA ASP A 73 24.53 18.58 -11.06
C ASP A 73 24.19 18.57 -9.55
N ALA A 74 23.54 17.52 -9.07
CA ALA A 74 22.94 17.52 -7.75
C ALA A 74 23.98 17.57 -6.61
N ASP A 75 25.15 16.96 -6.78
CA ASP A 75 26.22 17.02 -5.79
C ASP A 75 26.88 18.41 -5.74
N VAL A 76 27.03 19.09 -6.89
CA VAL A 76 27.58 20.45 -6.96
C VAL A 76 26.67 21.43 -6.20
N VAL A 77 25.36 21.35 -6.45
CA VAL A 77 24.38 22.17 -5.73
C VAL A 77 24.37 21.85 -4.25
N LEU A 78 24.39 20.56 -3.88
CA LEU A 78 24.40 20.14 -2.48
C LEU A 78 25.66 20.61 -1.73
N ARG A 79 26.85 20.56 -2.36
CA ARG A 79 28.08 21.14 -1.79
C ARG A 79 27.94 22.64 -1.56
N GLY A 80 27.36 23.36 -2.51
CA GLY A 80 27.10 24.79 -2.38
C GLY A 80 26.22 25.13 -1.18
N LEU A 81 25.15 24.36 -0.96
CA LEU A 81 24.28 24.51 0.21
C LEU A 81 25.03 24.21 1.51
N LEU A 82 25.72 23.07 1.59
CA LEU A 82 26.50 22.68 2.78
C LEU A 82 27.62 23.66 3.13
N ALA A 83 28.21 24.34 2.15
CA ALA A 83 29.24 25.34 2.36
C ALA A 83 28.68 26.72 2.74
N SER A 84 27.51 27.08 2.22
CA SER A 84 26.88 28.38 2.46
C SER A 84 26.11 28.43 3.78
N ASP A 85 25.57 27.30 4.20
CA ASP A 85 24.76 27.16 5.40
C ASP A 85 25.22 25.93 6.21
N PRO A 86 26.03 26.13 7.28
CA PRO A 86 26.46 25.05 8.16
C PRO A 86 25.31 24.33 8.88
N ASP A 87 24.17 25.01 9.06
CA ASP A 87 22.97 24.47 9.71
C ASP A 87 22.04 23.76 8.70
N PHE A 88 22.44 23.68 7.42
CA PHE A 88 21.67 23.01 6.38
C PHE A 88 21.52 21.51 6.67
N ASP A 89 20.31 21.10 7.00
CA ASP A 89 19.96 19.70 7.29
C ASP A 89 19.59 18.92 6.02
N ALA A 90 20.62 18.40 5.36
CA ALA A 90 20.47 17.52 4.20
C ALA A 90 19.73 16.22 4.50
N GLU A 91 19.81 15.70 5.74
CA GLU A 91 19.14 14.46 6.14
C GLU A 91 17.64 14.68 6.36
N ALA A 92 17.23 15.82 6.95
CA ALA A 92 15.82 16.18 7.03
C ALA A 92 15.17 16.28 5.64
N ASN A 93 15.88 16.88 4.67
CA ASN A 93 15.43 16.91 3.28
C ASN A 93 15.36 15.51 2.67
N LEU A 94 16.37 14.66 2.92
CA LEU A 94 16.33 13.27 2.47
C LEU A 94 15.13 12.52 3.03
N ASP A 95 14.83 12.71 4.30
CA ASP A 95 13.71 12.06 4.99
C ASP A 95 12.37 12.52 4.43
N HIS A 96 12.24 13.84 4.19
CA HIS A 96 11.10 14.43 3.51
C HIS A 96 10.89 13.82 2.11
N ASN A 97 11.98 13.66 1.34
CA ASN A 97 11.91 13.33 -0.08
C ASN A 97 12.00 11.84 -0.43
N THR A 98 12.38 10.98 0.51
CA THR A 98 12.56 9.52 0.28
C THR A 98 11.59 8.65 1.06
N ALA A 99 10.65 9.23 1.80
CA ALA A 99 9.76 8.48 2.69
C ALA A 99 10.51 7.69 3.80
N ARG A 100 11.76 8.06 4.11
CA ARG A 100 12.37 7.85 5.45
C ARG A 100 11.67 8.67 6.55
N ARG A 101 10.54 9.30 6.23
CA ARG A 101 9.52 9.77 7.18
C ARG A 101 9.27 8.81 8.36
N TRP A 102 9.44 7.51 8.17
CA TRP A 102 9.18 6.51 9.21
C TRP A 102 10.47 5.98 9.84
N ASN A 103 10.65 6.29 11.11
CA ASN A 103 11.68 5.73 11.99
C ASN A 103 11.01 5.00 13.17
N PRO A 104 11.75 4.23 13.98
CA PRO A 104 11.17 3.49 15.10
C PRO A 104 10.43 4.37 16.11
N GLU A 105 10.92 5.57 16.37
CA GLU A 105 10.29 6.52 17.30
C GLU A 105 8.91 6.97 16.80
N ARG A 106 8.80 7.35 15.52
CA ARG A 106 7.52 7.73 14.89
C ARG A 106 6.57 6.55 14.78
N ASP A 107 7.08 5.35 14.52
CA ASP A 107 6.28 4.13 14.53
C ASP A 107 5.71 3.85 15.92
N GLU A 108 6.49 4.09 16.98
CA GLU A 108 6.02 3.97 18.37
C GLU A 108 4.93 5.01 18.66
N ILE A 109 5.11 6.27 18.25
CA ILE A 109 4.09 7.31 18.38
C ILE A 109 2.79 6.90 17.69
N LEU A 110 2.86 6.37 16.47
CA LEU A 110 1.67 5.89 15.75
C LEU A 110 1.04 4.67 16.39
N THR A 111 1.85 3.72 16.87
CA THR A 111 1.38 2.51 17.55
C THR A 111 0.65 2.86 18.82
N GLN A 112 1.21 3.78 19.62
CA GLN A 112 0.58 4.25 20.84
C GLN A 112 -0.67 5.08 20.54
N GLY A 113 -0.61 6.00 19.57
CA GLY A 113 -1.75 6.77 19.11
C GLY A 113 -2.92 5.89 18.63
N TRP A 114 -2.63 4.79 17.93
CA TRP A 114 -3.63 3.81 17.51
C TRP A 114 -4.30 3.10 18.69
N LYS A 115 -3.50 2.69 19.69
CA LYS A 115 -4.00 2.06 20.91
C LYS A 115 -4.90 3.02 21.68
N ASP A 116 -4.47 4.26 21.84
CA ASP A 116 -5.17 5.30 22.61
C ASP A 116 -6.33 5.96 21.86
N ARG A 117 -6.55 5.60 20.58
CA ARG A 117 -7.52 6.24 19.68
C ARG A 117 -7.33 7.76 19.59
N ARG A 118 -6.08 8.19 19.51
CA ARG A 118 -5.74 9.60 19.35
C ARG A 118 -6.27 10.12 18.02
N PRO A 119 -6.94 11.30 17.97
CA PRO A 119 -7.41 11.88 16.71
C PRO A 119 -6.30 11.99 15.67
N LEU A 120 -6.64 11.75 14.41
CA LEU A 120 -5.66 11.74 13.32
C LEU A 120 -4.95 13.09 13.17
N ALA A 121 -5.66 14.21 13.37
CA ALA A 121 -5.08 15.55 13.35
C ALA A 121 -3.95 15.72 14.39
N GLU A 122 -4.11 15.19 15.60
CA GLU A 122 -3.05 15.24 16.62
C GLU A 122 -1.84 14.37 16.25
N LEU A 123 -2.06 13.27 15.51
CA LEU A 123 -0.96 12.45 15.00
C LEU A 123 -0.22 13.11 13.84
N VAL A 124 -0.92 13.89 13.01
CA VAL A 124 -0.31 14.75 11.97
C VAL A 124 0.61 15.78 12.59
N ASP A 125 0.20 16.38 13.72
CA ASP A 125 1.03 17.35 14.45
C ASP A 125 2.22 16.68 15.14
N ALA A 126 2.02 15.52 15.79
CA ALA A 126 3.07 14.80 16.50
C ALA A 126 4.09 14.14 15.57
N VAL A 127 3.64 13.69 14.40
CA VAL A 127 4.48 13.10 13.36
C VAL A 127 4.22 13.91 12.10
N PRO A 128 5.08 14.89 11.74
CA PRO A 128 4.83 15.87 10.67
C PRO A 128 4.69 15.19 9.31
N ALA A 129 3.47 14.70 9.07
CA ALA A 129 3.10 13.78 8.04
C ALA A 129 1.65 14.00 7.64
N SER A 130 1.34 13.80 6.36
CA SER A 130 -0.04 13.92 5.90
C SER A 130 -0.90 12.77 6.45
N GLU A 131 -2.21 13.00 6.59
CA GLU A 131 -3.18 11.98 7.00
C GLU A 131 -3.08 10.70 6.16
N ILE A 132 -2.92 10.86 4.84
CA ILE A 132 -2.85 9.72 3.92
C ILE A 132 -1.57 8.90 4.13
N ASP A 133 -0.47 9.55 4.50
CA ASP A 133 0.78 8.89 4.79
C ASP A 133 0.75 8.16 6.14
N ILE A 134 0.15 8.78 7.17
CA ILE A 134 -0.09 8.14 8.46
C ILE A 134 -0.99 6.91 8.29
N ALA A 135 -2.11 7.05 7.58
CA ALA A 135 -3.01 5.93 7.29
C ALA A 135 -2.28 4.80 6.55
N GLY A 136 -1.50 5.14 5.51
CA GLY A 136 -0.68 4.17 4.78
C GLY A 136 0.42 3.52 5.62
N ARG A 137 0.91 4.18 6.68
CA ARG A 137 1.86 3.59 7.62
C ARG A 137 1.19 2.65 8.60
N LEU A 138 0.07 3.05 9.21
CA LEU A 138 -0.71 2.20 10.13
C LEU A 138 -1.11 0.86 9.49
N ILE A 139 -1.50 0.89 8.21
CA ILE A 139 -1.80 -0.33 7.43
C ILE A 139 -0.55 -1.21 7.26
N ARG A 140 0.60 -0.61 6.91
CA ARG A 140 1.87 -1.36 6.76
C ARG A 140 2.39 -1.94 8.06
N LEU A 141 2.06 -1.33 9.21
CA LEU A 141 2.35 -1.88 10.54
C LEU A 141 1.37 -2.97 10.98
N GLY A 142 0.34 -3.26 10.17
CA GLY A 142 -0.70 -4.25 10.50
C GLY A 142 -1.67 -3.79 11.57
N LEU A 143 -1.72 -2.49 11.88
CA LEU A 143 -2.60 -1.93 12.90
C LEU A 143 -4.02 -1.70 12.36
N ALA A 144 -4.14 -1.42 11.07
CA ALA A 144 -5.41 -1.23 10.37
C ALA A 144 -5.46 -2.11 9.12
N ALA A 145 -6.65 -2.61 8.78
CA ALA A 145 -6.83 -3.40 7.56
C ALA A 145 -6.72 -2.52 6.30
N ASP A 146 -7.28 -1.31 6.36
CA ASP A 146 -7.31 -0.37 5.25
C ASP A 146 -7.51 1.09 5.71
N SER A 147 -7.67 2.01 4.75
CA SER A 147 -7.87 3.44 5.03
C SER A 147 -9.22 3.75 5.68
N LEU A 148 -10.26 2.94 5.44
CA LEU A 148 -11.57 3.11 6.05
C LEU A 148 -11.49 2.81 7.56
N ALA A 149 -10.82 1.71 7.92
CA ALA A 149 -10.60 1.35 9.31
C ALA A 149 -9.80 2.41 10.08
N VAL A 150 -8.84 3.08 9.43
CA VAL A 150 -8.12 4.21 10.04
C VAL A 150 -9.07 5.39 10.27
N ALA A 151 -9.80 5.78 9.23
CA ALA A 151 -10.73 6.90 9.24
C ALA A 151 -11.85 6.74 10.29
N GLU A 152 -12.41 5.54 10.42
CA GLU A 152 -13.45 5.23 11.41
C GLU A 152 -12.92 5.26 12.84
N ARG A 153 -11.67 4.82 13.04
CA ARG A 153 -11.09 4.74 14.38
C ARG A 153 -10.54 6.08 14.87
N LEU A 154 -9.85 6.82 14.02
CA LEU A 154 -9.08 8.01 14.40
C LEU A 154 -9.69 9.33 13.89
N GLY A 155 -10.72 9.27 13.05
CA GLY A 155 -11.23 10.44 12.34
C GLY A 155 -10.32 10.88 11.19
N TYR A 156 -10.75 11.91 10.47
CA TYR A 156 -10.05 12.53 9.36
C TYR A 156 -10.66 13.90 9.05
N GLU A 157 -9.91 14.76 8.37
CA GLU A 157 -10.36 16.07 7.93
C GLU A 157 -11.33 15.96 6.73
N PRO A 158 -12.55 16.53 6.81
CA PRO A 158 -13.48 16.56 5.69
C PRO A 158 -12.91 17.32 4.48
N GLY A 159 -13.06 16.76 3.28
CA GLY A 159 -12.51 17.33 2.06
C GLY A 159 -11.01 17.08 1.85
N GLY A 160 -10.33 16.46 2.83
CA GLY A 160 -8.93 16.04 2.71
C GLY A 160 -8.72 14.85 1.76
N THR A 161 -7.45 14.54 1.48
CA THR A 161 -7.08 13.41 0.61
C THR A 161 -7.57 12.07 1.17
N LEU A 162 -7.56 11.90 2.50
CA LEU A 162 -8.05 10.67 3.13
C LEU A 162 -9.56 10.54 3.02
N ASP A 163 -10.33 11.63 3.18
CA ASP A 163 -11.78 11.66 2.96
C ASP A 163 -12.11 11.19 1.53
N LEU A 164 -11.50 11.82 0.52
CA LEU A 164 -11.71 11.46 -0.88
C LEU A 164 -11.45 9.97 -1.13
N ARG A 165 -10.36 9.42 -0.58
CA ARG A 165 -10.04 8.00 -0.68
C ARG A 165 -11.09 7.12 -0.01
N CYS A 166 -11.57 7.50 1.17
CA CYS A 166 -12.62 6.77 1.88
C CYS A 166 -13.94 6.77 1.11
N ARG A 167 -14.33 7.91 0.50
CA ARG A 167 -15.51 7.99 -0.37
C ARG A 167 -15.38 7.06 -1.57
N MET A 168 -14.24 7.13 -2.28
CA MET A 168 -13.97 6.23 -3.41
C MET A 168 -14.00 4.75 -3.00
N MET A 169 -13.49 4.40 -1.81
CA MET A 169 -13.56 3.03 -1.30
C MET A 169 -15.00 2.60 -1.00
N ARG A 170 -15.81 3.45 -0.38
CA ARG A 170 -17.23 3.17 -0.12
C ARG A 170 -18.02 3.04 -1.44
N ASP A 171 -17.81 3.94 -2.39
CA ASP A 171 -18.44 3.88 -3.70
C ASP A 171 -18.05 2.60 -4.45
N ARG A 172 -16.76 2.22 -4.37
CA ARG A 172 -16.27 0.97 -4.95
C ARG A 172 -16.92 -0.25 -4.32
N ALA A 173 -17.05 -0.27 -2.99
CA ALA A 173 -17.70 -1.36 -2.26
C ALA A 173 -19.20 -1.42 -2.56
N ALA A 174 -19.88 -0.27 -2.65
CA ALA A 174 -21.29 -0.21 -3.02
C ALA A 174 -21.55 -0.63 -4.47
N ALA A 175 -20.55 -0.48 -5.35
CA ALA A 175 -20.59 -0.92 -6.74
C ALA A 175 -20.01 -2.34 -6.95
N SER A 176 -19.57 -3.04 -5.89
CA SER A 176 -19.07 -4.41 -6.00
C SER A 176 -20.21 -5.42 -5.93
N VAL A 177 -20.10 -6.47 -6.74
CA VAL A 177 -21.02 -7.61 -6.76
C VAL A 177 -20.20 -8.89 -6.60
N TRP A 178 -20.73 -9.82 -5.82
CA TRP A 178 -20.13 -11.14 -5.63
C TRP A 178 -20.75 -12.11 -6.63
N VAL A 179 -19.91 -12.68 -7.50
CA VAL A 179 -20.34 -13.65 -8.51
C VAL A 179 -20.06 -15.05 -7.99
N LEU A 180 -21.11 -15.85 -7.85
CA LEU A 180 -21.00 -17.28 -7.58
C LEU A 180 -21.13 -18.04 -8.91
N VAL A 181 -20.14 -18.88 -9.21
CA VAL A 181 -20.18 -19.84 -10.32
C VAL A 181 -20.07 -21.24 -9.73
N VAL A 182 -21.01 -22.12 -10.07
CA VAL A 182 -21.02 -23.51 -9.62
C VAL A 182 -21.06 -24.42 -10.84
N ASP A 183 -20.05 -25.28 -10.96
CA ASP A 183 -19.95 -26.30 -11.99
C ASP A 183 -20.21 -27.70 -11.40
N GLY A 184 -20.81 -28.59 -12.20
CA GLY A 184 -21.08 -29.98 -11.79
C GLY A 184 -22.46 -30.24 -11.18
N LEU A 185 -23.39 -29.27 -11.22
CA LEU A 185 -24.78 -29.52 -10.82
C LEU A 185 -25.52 -30.37 -11.87
N PRO A 186 -26.58 -31.11 -11.50
CA PRO A 186 -27.37 -31.91 -12.44
C PRO A 186 -27.97 -31.09 -13.60
N GLU A 187 -28.27 -29.82 -13.34
CA GLU A 187 -28.83 -28.87 -14.30
C GLU A 187 -27.75 -28.15 -15.14
N GLY A 188 -26.48 -28.44 -14.89
CA GLY A 188 -25.33 -27.83 -15.57
C GLY A 188 -24.63 -26.76 -14.73
N ARG A 189 -24.12 -25.71 -15.39
CA ARG A 189 -23.43 -24.59 -14.74
C ARG A 189 -24.44 -23.60 -14.18
N HIS A 190 -24.29 -23.24 -12.91
CA HIS A 190 -25.06 -22.17 -12.26
C HIS A 190 -24.21 -20.91 -12.10
N VAL A 191 -24.81 -19.74 -12.36
CA VAL A 191 -24.17 -18.42 -12.17
C VAL A 191 -25.17 -17.49 -11.49
N SER A 192 -24.74 -16.81 -10.42
CA SER A 192 -25.57 -15.85 -9.68
C SER A 192 -24.76 -14.66 -9.15
N LEU A 193 -25.46 -13.56 -8.88
CA LEU A 193 -24.90 -12.31 -8.36
C LEU A 193 -25.43 -12.06 -6.95
N HIS A 194 -24.56 -11.58 -6.07
CA HIS A 194 -24.83 -11.43 -4.64
C HIS A 194 -24.31 -10.10 -4.10
N PRO A 195 -25.01 -9.46 -3.15
CA PRO A 195 -24.53 -8.22 -2.52
C PRO A 195 -23.26 -8.42 -1.69
N GLY A 196 -23.14 -9.56 -1.01
CA GLY A 196 -22.00 -9.89 -0.17
C GLY A 196 -21.42 -11.29 -0.42
N ARG A 197 -20.19 -11.50 0.07
CA ARG A 197 -19.53 -12.81 0.07
C ARG A 197 -20.35 -13.85 0.83
N GLY A 198 -20.89 -13.48 1.99
CA GLY A 198 -21.73 -14.36 2.82
C GLY A 198 -22.97 -14.84 2.09
N ASP A 199 -23.70 -13.92 1.43
CA ASP A 199 -24.88 -14.26 0.64
C ASP A 199 -24.57 -15.27 -0.49
N ALA A 200 -23.42 -15.10 -1.15
CA ALA A 200 -22.94 -16.05 -2.16
C ALA A 200 -22.64 -17.44 -1.57
N HIS A 201 -22.10 -17.51 -0.35
CA HIS A 201 -21.84 -18.79 0.33
C HIS A 201 -23.15 -19.47 0.76
N ASP A 202 -24.07 -18.70 1.35
CA ASP A 202 -25.37 -19.21 1.78
C ASP A 202 -26.17 -19.74 0.57
N HIS A 203 -26.12 -19.02 -0.56
CA HIS A 203 -26.74 -19.47 -1.80
C HIS A 203 -26.09 -20.74 -2.35
N PHE A 204 -24.75 -20.87 -2.29
CA PHE A 204 -24.05 -22.09 -2.68
C PHE A 204 -24.49 -23.30 -1.84
N ILE A 205 -24.63 -23.13 -0.52
CA ILE A 205 -25.13 -24.18 0.38
C ILE A 205 -26.56 -24.57 -0.01
N ALA A 206 -27.42 -23.59 -0.31
CA ALA A 206 -28.82 -23.82 -0.65
C ALA A 206 -29.01 -24.63 -1.95
N ILE A 207 -28.20 -24.36 -2.98
CA ILE A 207 -28.33 -25.02 -4.30
C ILE A 207 -27.54 -26.32 -4.43
N THR A 208 -26.72 -26.69 -3.45
CA THR A 208 -25.88 -27.89 -3.49
C THR A 208 -26.46 -28.97 -2.56
N PRO A 209 -27.18 -29.98 -3.08
CA PRO A 209 -27.87 -31.00 -2.25
C PRO A 209 -26.92 -31.72 -1.31
N ALA A 210 -27.30 -32.00 -0.06
CA ALA A 210 -26.47 -32.71 0.94
C ALA A 210 -25.84 -34.02 0.45
N SER A 211 -26.51 -34.70 -0.48
CA SER A 211 -26.08 -35.97 -1.07
C SER A 211 -25.02 -35.84 -2.18
N THR A 212 -24.68 -34.64 -2.61
CA THR A 212 -23.71 -34.43 -3.69
C THR A 212 -22.29 -34.71 -3.19
N PRO A 213 -21.53 -35.63 -3.82
CA PRO A 213 -20.14 -35.88 -3.49
C PRO A 213 -19.32 -34.59 -3.56
N ALA A 214 -18.43 -34.37 -2.59
CA ALA A 214 -17.68 -33.11 -2.50
C ALA A 214 -16.80 -32.83 -3.73
N ASP A 215 -16.30 -33.88 -4.38
CA ASP A 215 -15.46 -33.76 -5.58
C ASP A 215 -16.28 -33.58 -6.88
N ALA A 216 -17.61 -33.73 -6.80
CA ALA A 216 -18.48 -33.63 -7.98
C ALA A 216 -18.87 -32.18 -8.31
N VAL A 217 -18.73 -31.25 -7.36
CA VAL A 217 -19.12 -29.85 -7.53
C VAL A 217 -17.95 -28.95 -7.21
N VAL A 218 -17.65 -28.04 -8.14
CA VAL A 218 -16.65 -27.00 -7.95
C VAL A 218 -17.37 -25.66 -7.94
N ALA A 219 -17.24 -24.92 -6.84
CA ALA A 219 -17.79 -23.58 -6.72
C ALA A 219 -16.67 -22.55 -6.66
N THR A 220 -16.88 -21.42 -7.31
CA THR A 220 -15.99 -20.27 -7.28
C THR A 220 -16.80 -19.04 -6.92
N VAL A 221 -16.35 -18.30 -5.91
CA VAL A 221 -16.90 -17.02 -5.51
C VAL A 221 -15.89 -15.94 -5.83
N ALA A 222 -16.33 -14.89 -6.52
CA ALA A 222 -15.45 -13.85 -6.99
C ALA A 222 -16.07 -12.47 -6.83
N GLU A 223 -15.35 -11.54 -6.22
CA GLU A 223 -15.78 -10.14 -6.18
C GLU A 223 -15.50 -9.47 -7.53
N ARG A 224 -16.49 -8.74 -8.05
CA ARG A 224 -16.38 -7.96 -9.28
C ARG A 224 -16.85 -6.55 -9.04
N VAL A 225 -16.03 -5.60 -9.48
CA VAL A 225 -16.37 -4.18 -9.50
C VAL A 225 -16.52 -3.77 -10.96
N LEU A 226 -17.56 -3.00 -11.29
CA LEU A 226 -17.72 -2.45 -12.63
C LEU A 226 -16.45 -1.69 -13.06
N GLY A 227 -15.92 -2.05 -14.23
CA GLY A 227 -14.68 -1.46 -14.76
C GLY A 227 -13.38 -2.04 -14.17
N SER A 228 -13.42 -3.07 -13.32
CA SER A 228 -12.23 -3.74 -12.79
C SER A 228 -12.27 -5.25 -13.05
N PRO A 229 -11.33 -5.83 -13.82
CA PRO A 229 -11.26 -7.27 -14.02
C PRO A 229 -10.65 -8.02 -12.83
N ARG A 230 -10.30 -7.32 -11.75
CA ARG A 230 -9.57 -7.84 -10.59
C ARG A 230 -10.44 -7.77 -9.34
N GLY A 231 -10.42 -8.84 -8.56
CA GLY A 231 -11.04 -8.96 -7.25
C GLY A 231 -10.64 -10.30 -6.63
N PRO A 232 -10.80 -10.48 -5.30
CA PRO A 232 -10.61 -11.77 -4.66
C PRO A 232 -11.43 -12.85 -5.38
N VAL A 233 -10.79 -14.00 -5.56
CA VAL A 233 -11.41 -15.21 -6.10
C VAL A 233 -11.12 -16.32 -5.10
N GLU A 234 -12.15 -17.04 -4.72
CA GLU A 234 -12.09 -18.13 -3.78
C GLU A 234 -12.77 -19.34 -4.39
N THR A 235 -12.15 -20.50 -4.23
CA THR A 235 -12.78 -21.78 -4.53
C THR A 235 -13.44 -22.29 -3.25
N LEU A 236 -14.73 -22.59 -3.33
CA LEU A 236 -15.46 -23.19 -2.22
C LEU A 236 -15.44 -24.70 -2.35
N HIS A 237 -15.01 -25.36 -1.28
CA HIS A 237 -15.15 -26.80 -1.12
C HIS A 237 -16.22 -27.07 -0.06
N ARG A 238 -17.09 -28.04 -0.33
CA ARG A 238 -18.18 -28.38 0.59
C ARG A 238 -17.68 -28.78 1.99
N HIS A 239 -16.53 -29.46 2.05
CA HIS A 239 -15.99 -29.97 3.31
C HIS A 239 -15.57 -28.88 4.30
N ASP A 240 -15.40 -27.64 3.84
CA ASP A 240 -14.93 -26.52 4.66
C ASP A 240 -16.07 -25.70 5.28
N LEU A 241 -17.34 -26.03 4.97
CA LEU A 241 -18.49 -25.24 5.39
C LEU A 241 -19.20 -25.87 6.61
N PRO A 242 -19.46 -25.09 7.68
CA PRO A 242 -20.26 -25.56 8.79
C PRO A 242 -21.68 -25.91 8.31
N ALA A 243 -22.30 -26.93 8.93
CA ALA A 243 -23.65 -27.33 8.60
C ALA A 243 -24.61 -26.12 8.72
N PRO A 244 -25.56 -25.95 7.79
CA PRO A 244 -26.48 -24.82 7.83
C PRO A 244 -27.20 -24.80 9.18
N SER A 245 -27.16 -23.65 9.86
CA SER A 245 -27.97 -23.45 11.06
C SER A 245 -29.44 -23.58 10.64
N PRO A 246 -30.27 -24.33 11.39
CA PRO A 246 -31.67 -24.47 11.06
C PRO A 246 -32.30 -23.08 11.03
N SER A 247 -32.71 -22.65 9.85
CA SER A 247 -33.43 -21.41 9.62
C SER A 247 -34.63 -21.39 10.57
N GLY A 248 -34.68 -20.42 11.47
CA GLY A 248 -35.81 -20.18 12.34
C GLY A 248 -37.05 -20.00 11.49
N GLY A 249 -37.92 -21.00 11.52
CA GLY A 249 -39.17 -21.01 10.78
C GLY A 249 -40.09 -19.87 11.22
N ASP A 250 -40.52 -19.11 10.22
CA ASP A 250 -41.93 -18.84 9.97
C ASP A 250 -42.74 -18.24 11.14
N GLY A 251 -42.48 -16.96 11.41
CA GLY A 251 -43.42 -16.09 12.11
C GLY A 251 -44.45 -15.54 11.14
N ALA A 252 -45.38 -16.36 10.68
CA ALA A 252 -46.59 -15.92 9.99
C ALA A 252 -47.44 -15.07 10.96
N GLY A 253 -47.25 -13.75 10.92
CA GLY A 253 -48.11 -12.78 11.58
C GLY A 253 -49.46 -12.71 10.85
N GLU A 254 -50.43 -13.44 11.38
CA GLU A 254 -51.84 -13.33 11.04
C GLU A 254 -52.35 -11.92 11.41
N VAL A 255 -52.64 -11.10 10.41
CA VAL A 255 -53.23 -9.77 10.58
C VAL A 255 -54.74 -9.94 10.76
N PRO A 256 -55.35 -9.54 11.90
CA PRO A 256 -56.79 -9.56 12.05
C PRO A 256 -57.42 -8.49 11.16
N ARG A 257 -58.37 -8.91 10.32
CA ARG A 257 -59.30 -8.03 9.62
C ARG A 257 -60.42 -7.68 10.59
N ASP A 258 -60.37 -6.48 11.18
CA ASP A 258 -61.57 -5.85 11.72
C ASP A 258 -62.27 -5.05 10.63
N GLY A 259 -63.50 -5.45 10.34
CA GLY A 259 -64.46 -4.71 9.54
C GLY A 259 -65.67 -4.36 10.39
N THR A 260 -66.08 -3.10 10.26
CA THR A 260 -67.35 -2.45 10.67
C THR A 260 -67.65 -2.27 12.15
#